data_AF-A0A2D5I2Y4-F1
#
_entry.id   AF-A0A2D5I2Y4-F1
#
_cell.length_a   1.000
_cell.length_b   1.000
_cell.length_c   1.000
_cell.angle_alpha   90.00
_cell.angle_beta   90.00
_cell.angle_gamma   90.00
#
_symmetry.space_group_name_H-M   'P 1'
#
loop_
_entity.id
_entity.type
_entity.pdbx_description
1 polymer ?
#
loop_
_entity_poly.entity_id
_entity_poly.type
_entity_poly.pdbx_seq_one_letter_code
_entity_poly.pdbx_strand_id
1 'polypeptide(L)'
;WCETGKPDLEFAKNFAEAIHDKFPGKLLSYNCSPSFNWKKHLDDTTIAKFQRELGAMGYKFQFITLAGFHSLNYGMFNLAHGYARNQMSAYVELQEAEFAAAEKGFTAVKHQREVGVSYFDAVTTTIEREASTGAFKGSTEDEQF
;
A
#
# COMPACT_ATOMS: atom_id res chain seq x y z
N TRP A 1 5.79 -14.70 -16.95
CA TRP A 1 5.60 -13.26 -17.14
C TRP A 1 6.08 -12.88 -18.53
N CYS A 2 5.32 -12.08 -19.27
CA CYS A 2 5.75 -11.38 -20.48
C CYS A 2 5.47 -9.87 -20.27
N GLU A 3 6.47 -9.02 -20.53
CA GLU A 3 6.29 -7.57 -20.44
C GLU A 3 5.45 -7.07 -21.64
N THR A 4 4.62 -6.05 -21.44
CA THR A 4 3.76 -5.49 -22.48
C THR A 4 3.89 -3.97 -22.57
N GLY A 5 3.57 -3.39 -23.72
CA GLY A 5 3.65 -1.93 -23.95
C GLY A 5 2.42 -1.14 -23.51
N LYS A 6 1.29 -1.80 -23.20
CA LYS A 6 0.02 -1.18 -22.79
C LYS A 6 -0.84 -2.18 -21.98
N PRO A 7 -1.80 -1.70 -21.16
CA PRO A 7 -2.72 -2.58 -20.44
C PRO A 7 -3.82 -3.07 -21.38
N ASP A 8 -3.66 -4.28 -21.92
CA ASP A 8 -4.53 -4.83 -22.97
C ASP A 8 -4.95 -6.28 -22.63
N LEU A 9 -6.24 -6.45 -22.34
CA LEU A 9 -6.82 -7.76 -21.97
C LEU A 9 -6.86 -8.74 -23.15
N GLU A 10 -6.99 -8.26 -24.39
CA GLU A 10 -7.01 -9.13 -25.57
C GLU A 10 -5.62 -9.72 -25.82
N PHE A 11 -4.58 -8.88 -25.74
CA PHE A 11 -3.21 -9.36 -25.80
C PHE A 11 -2.92 -10.37 -24.68
N ALA A 12 -3.33 -10.06 -23.43
CA ALA A 12 -3.14 -10.94 -22.29
C ALA A 12 -3.83 -12.30 -22.48
N LYS A 13 -5.06 -12.30 -23.02
CA LYS A 13 -5.81 -13.51 -23.33
C LYS A 13 -5.09 -14.35 -24.38
N ASN A 14 -4.68 -13.76 -25.49
CA ASN A 14 -4.00 -14.48 -26.58
C ASN A 14 -2.68 -15.11 -26.08
N PHE A 15 -1.92 -14.40 -25.24
CA PHE A 15 -0.72 -14.93 -24.61
C PHE A 15 -1.03 -16.12 -23.69
N ALA A 16 -2.05 -15.98 -22.83
CA ALA A 16 -2.44 -17.03 -21.90
C ALA A 16 -2.91 -18.30 -22.61
N GLU A 17 -3.78 -18.16 -23.62
CA GLU A 17 -4.26 -19.28 -24.43
C GLU A 17 -3.12 -20.02 -25.13
N ALA A 18 -2.17 -19.29 -25.73
CA ALA A 18 -1.01 -19.89 -26.39
C ALA A 18 -0.10 -20.66 -25.41
N ILE A 19 0.08 -20.15 -24.19
CA ILE A 19 0.85 -20.86 -23.16
C ILE A 19 0.10 -22.08 -22.65
N HIS A 20 -1.21 -21.97 -22.42
CA HIS A 20 -2.02 -23.07 -21.90
C HIS A 20 -2.25 -24.20 -22.90
N ASP A 21 -2.20 -23.93 -24.21
CA ASP A 21 -2.19 -24.96 -25.26
C ASP A 21 -0.98 -25.92 -25.11
N LYS A 22 0.20 -25.37 -24.79
CA LYS A 22 1.43 -26.16 -24.60
C LYS A 22 1.64 -26.64 -23.17
N PHE A 23 1.17 -25.85 -22.21
CA PHE A 23 1.35 -26.06 -20.78
C PHE A 23 0.03 -25.79 -20.04
N PRO A 24 -0.94 -26.73 -20.10
CA PRO A 24 -2.23 -26.56 -19.47
C PRO A 24 -2.12 -26.20 -17.98
N GLY A 25 -2.84 -25.16 -17.57
CA GLY A 25 -2.86 -24.70 -16.17
C GLY A 25 -1.58 -24.01 -15.69
N LYS A 26 -0.62 -23.69 -16.58
CA LYS A 26 0.60 -22.96 -16.19
C LYS A 26 0.24 -21.63 -15.56
N LEU A 27 0.71 -21.41 -14.33
CA LEU A 27 0.50 -20.15 -13.61
C LEU A 27 1.24 -19.00 -14.32
N LEU A 28 0.53 -17.91 -14.57
CA LEU A 28 1.06 -16.72 -15.20
C LEU A 28 1.16 -15.57 -14.19
N SER A 29 1.94 -14.57 -14.56
CA SER A 29 2.03 -13.30 -13.82
C SER A 29 1.96 -12.10 -14.75
N TYR A 30 1.37 -11.01 -14.25
CA TYR A 30 1.10 -9.79 -15.01
C TYR A 30 1.56 -8.55 -14.22
N ASN A 31 2.31 -7.67 -14.89
CA ASN A 31 2.70 -6.38 -14.37
C ASN A 31 1.63 -5.33 -14.68
N CYS A 32 0.89 -4.88 -13.68
CA CYS A 32 -0.02 -3.74 -13.75
C CYS A 32 0.79 -2.43 -13.66
N SER A 33 1.61 -2.18 -14.70
CA SER A 33 2.66 -1.17 -14.67
C SER A 33 2.15 0.27 -14.50
N PRO A 34 2.73 1.07 -13.58
CA PRO A 34 2.52 2.52 -13.54
C PRO A 34 3.08 3.28 -14.75
N SER A 35 3.96 2.66 -15.55
CA SER A 35 4.44 3.23 -16.80
C SER A 35 3.34 3.34 -17.86
N PHE A 36 2.21 2.66 -17.66
CA PHE A 36 1.03 2.83 -18.49
C PHE A 36 0.25 4.08 -18.07
N ASN A 37 -0.14 4.90 -19.06
CA ASN A 37 -1.19 5.87 -18.83
C ASN A 37 -2.56 5.17 -18.89
N TRP A 38 -3.01 4.63 -17.76
CA TRP A 38 -4.20 3.78 -17.65
C TRP A 38 -5.46 4.40 -18.28
N LYS A 39 -5.78 5.65 -17.92
CA LYS A 39 -6.97 6.36 -18.41
C LYS A 39 -6.87 6.79 -19.87
N LYS A 40 -5.66 6.86 -20.44
CA LYS A 40 -5.47 7.06 -21.88
C LYS A 40 -5.81 5.80 -22.69
N HIS A 41 -5.68 4.62 -22.09
CA HIS A 41 -5.85 3.34 -22.77
C HIS A 41 -7.17 2.65 -22.46
N LEU A 42 -7.75 2.87 -21.28
CA LEU A 42 -8.90 2.13 -20.78
C LEU A 42 -9.92 3.06 -20.12
N ASP A 43 -11.19 2.70 -20.27
CA ASP A 43 -12.29 3.29 -19.51
C ASP A 43 -12.37 2.73 -18.07
N ASP A 44 -13.14 3.40 -17.22
CA ASP A 44 -13.29 3.09 -15.80
C ASP A 44 -13.88 1.71 -15.54
N THR A 45 -14.81 1.26 -16.39
CA THR A 45 -15.43 -0.06 -16.27
C THR A 45 -14.39 -1.15 -16.55
N THR A 46 -13.55 -0.94 -17.56
CA THR A 46 -12.47 -1.85 -17.93
C THR A 46 -11.36 -1.87 -16.88
N ILE A 47 -10.95 -0.71 -16.35
CA ILE A 47 -9.98 -0.62 -15.25
C ILE A 47 -10.48 -1.39 -14.02
N ALA A 48 -11.75 -1.18 -13.64
CA ALA A 48 -12.34 -1.79 -12.45
C ALA A 48 -12.38 -3.32 -12.50
N LYS A 49 -12.49 -3.93 -13.69
CA LYS A 49 -12.50 -5.39 -13.86
C LYS A 49 -11.14 -5.98 -14.26
N PHE A 50 -10.14 -5.16 -14.58
CA PHE A 50 -8.91 -5.58 -15.26
C PHE A 50 -8.23 -6.77 -14.59
N GLN A 51 -7.96 -6.69 -13.28
CA GLN A 51 -7.30 -7.77 -12.54
C GLN A 51 -8.14 -9.04 -12.41
N ARG A 52 -9.47 -8.89 -12.32
CA ARG A 52 -10.41 -10.03 -12.25
C ARG A 52 -10.40 -10.81 -13.56
N GLU A 53 -10.45 -10.12 -14.70
CA GLU A 53 -10.37 -10.74 -16.02
C GLU A 53 -9.02 -11.45 -16.22
N LEU A 54 -7.90 -10.81 -15.86
CA LEU A 54 -6.58 -11.46 -15.86
C LEU A 54 -6.54 -12.72 -14.97
N GLY A 55 -7.20 -12.67 -13.81
CA GLY A 55 -7.30 -13.82 -12.91
C GLY A 55 -8.02 -15.02 -13.53
N ALA A 56 -9.05 -14.77 -14.34
CA ALA A 56 -9.79 -15.78 -15.10
C ALA A 56 -8.93 -16.39 -16.22
N MET A 57 -8.01 -15.63 -16.80
CA MET A 57 -7.05 -16.07 -17.83
C MET A 57 -5.84 -16.84 -17.27
N GLY A 58 -5.70 -16.98 -15.94
CA GLY A 58 -4.61 -17.73 -15.31
C GLY A 58 -3.42 -16.88 -14.82
N TYR A 59 -3.53 -15.54 -14.86
CA TYR A 59 -2.56 -14.64 -14.21
C TYR A 59 -2.81 -14.61 -12.69
N LYS A 60 -2.17 -15.53 -11.98
CA LYS A 60 -2.36 -15.74 -10.53
C LYS A 60 -1.47 -14.87 -9.65
N PHE A 61 -0.42 -14.27 -10.22
CA PHE A 61 0.37 -13.25 -9.54
C PHE A 61 0.31 -11.93 -10.31
N GLN A 62 -0.32 -10.92 -9.73
CA GLN A 62 -0.51 -9.61 -10.34
C GLN A 62 0.03 -8.55 -9.39
N PHE A 63 0.78 -7.58 -9.90
CA PHE A 63 1.49 -6.62 -9.07
C PHE A 63 1.65 -5.28 -9.79
N ILE A 64 1.74 -4.20 -9.01
CA ILE A 64 2.05 -2.85 -9.49
C ILE A 64 3.49 -2.55 -9.08
N THR A 65 4.41 -2.55 -10.04
CA THR A 65 5.86 -2.45 -9.77
C THR A 65 6.27 -1.20 -9.00
N LEU A 66 5.76 -0.03 -9.38
CA LEU A 66 6.18 1.27 -8.83
C LEU A 66 5.14 1.89 -7.88
N ALA A 67 4.26 1.09 -7.28
CA ALA A 67 3.23 1.59 -6.37
C ALA A 67 3.83 2.39 -5.20
N GLY A 68 4.88 1.86 -4.56
CA GLY A 68 5.56 2.53 -3.45
C GLY A 68 6.25 3.83 -3.85
N PHE A 69 6.84 3.89 -5.05
CA PHE A 69 7.47 5.11 -5.55
C PHE A 69 6.43 6.23 -5.73
N HIS A 70 5.30 5.92 -6.38
CA HIS A 70 4.25 6.91 -6.61
C HIS A 70 3.54 7.34 -5.32
N SER A 71 3.20 6.41 -4.42
CA SER A 71 2.51 6.76 -3.16
C SER A 71 3.39 7.60 -2.24
N LEU A 72 4.67 7.26 -2.09
CA LEU A 72 5.61 8.00 -1.25
C LEU A 72 5.86 9.41 -1.78
N ASN A 73 6.21 9.55 -3.06
CA ASN A 73 6.57 10.86 -3.63
C ASN A 73 5.36 11.80 -3.70
N TYR A 74 4.20 11.29 -4.11
CA TYR A 74 3.00 12.12 -4.23
C TYR A 74 2.47 12.54 -2.85
N GLY A 75 2.42 11.61 -1.89
CA GLY A 75 2.01 11.92 -0.52
C GLY A 75 2.87 13.01 0.12
N MET A 76 4.20 12.85 0.06
CA MET A 76 5.12 13.84 0.60
C MET A 76 5.07 15.17 -0.15
N PHE A 77 4.92 15.16 -1.49
CA PHE A 77 4.79 16.38 -2.27
C PHE A 77 3.56 17.18 -1.85
N ASN A 78 2.40 16.53 -1.72
CA ASN A 78 1.17 17.19 -1.28
C ASN A 78 1.32 17.77 0.14
N LEU A 79 1.88 17.00 1.08
CA LEU A 79 2.14 17.48 2.43
C LEU A 79 3.06 18.70 2.43
N ALA A 80 4.21 18.62 1.76
CA ALA A 80 5.17 19.72 1.69
C ALA A 80 4.58 20.97 1.00
N HIS A 81 3.81 20.77 -0.07
CA HIS A 81 3.15 21.85 -0.80
C HIS A 81 2.10 22.57 0.06
N GLY A 82 1.28 21.80 0.79
CA GLY A 82 0.29 22.32 1.73
C GLY A 82 0.96 23.01 2.92
N TYR A 83 1.97 22.39 3.52
CA TYR A 83 2.68 22.91 4.68
C TYR A 83 3.40 24.24 4.38
N ALA A 84 3.98 24.37 3.19
CA ALA A 84 4.60 25.63 2.75
C ALA A 84 3.60 26.81 2.70
N ARG A 85 2.30 26.54 2.57
CA ARG A 85 1.25 27.57 2.42
C ARG A 85 0.39 27.74 3.67
N ASN A 86 0.07 26.63 4.34
CA ASN A 86 -0.92 26.55 5.41
C ASN A 86 -0.35 25.97 6.71
N GLN A 87 0.96 25.68 6.75
CA GLN A 87 1.68 25.19 7.93
C GLN A 87 0.95 24.03 8.61
N MET A 88 0.69 24.13 9.92
CA MET A 88 0.12 23.05 10.72
C MET A 88 -1.25 22.57 10.22
N SER A 89 -2.06 23.42 9.57
CA SER A 89 -3.35 22.98 9.04
C SER A 89 -3.20 21.84 8.02
N ALA A 90 -2.17 21.90 7.17
CA ALA A 90 -1.90 20.83 6.20
C ALA A 90 -1.46 19.52 6.88
N TYR A 91 -0.77 19.60 8.01
CA TYR A 91 -0.39 18.42 8.78
C TYR A 91 -1.58 17.83 9.54
N VAL A 92 -2.42 18.68 10.13
CA VAL A 92 -3.64 18.25 10.85
C VAL A 92 -4.62 17.58 9.89
N GLU A 93 -4.74 18.04 8.64
CA GLU A 93 -5.53 17.34 7.60
C GLU A 93 -5.06 15.89 7.38
N LEU A 94 -3.74 15.65 7.36
CA LEU A 94 -3.18 14.30 7.28
C LEU A 94 -3.51 13.49 8.54
N GLN A 95 -3.32 14.07 9.72
CA GLN A 95 -3.59 13.39 11.00
C GLN A 95 -5.08 13.00 11.15
N GLU A 96 -6.01 13.89 10.78
CA GLU A 96 -7.44 13.58 10.79
C GLU A 96 -7.81 12.47 9.80
N ALA A 97 -7.14 12.44 8.63
CA ALA A 97 -7.30 11.33 7.68
C ALA A 97 -6.78 9.99 8.26
N GLU A 98 -5.69 10.01 9.04
CA GLU A 98 -5.19 8.83 9.75
C GLU A 98 -6.17 8.35 10.84
N PHE A 99 -6.75 9.27 11.63
CA PHE A 99 -7.79 8.92 12.59
C PHE A 99 -9.01 8.30 11.92
N ALA A 100 -9.51 8.89 10.82
CA ALA A 100 -10.63 8.35 10.07
C ALA A 100 -10.30 6.98 9.44
N ALA A 101 -9.05 6.74 9.06
CA ALA A 101 -8.61 5.44 8.53
C ALA A 101 -8.55 4.35 9.62
N ALA A 102 -8.53 4.69 10.91
CA ALA A 102 -8.54 3.72 12.00
C ALA A 102 -9.78 2.82 11.96
N GLU A 103 -10.94 3.33 11.53
CA GLU A 103 -12.15 2.54 11.32
C GLU A 103 -11.98 1.42 10.27
N LYS A 104 -10.98 1.56 9.40
CA LYS A 104 -10.63 0.58 8.35
C LYS A 104 -9.47 -0.34 8.77
N GLY A 105 -9.00 -0.23 10.01
CA GLY A 105 -7.90 -1.01 10.56
C GLY A 105 -6.51 -0.38 10.43
N PHE A 106 -6.40 0.91 10.11
CA PHE A 106 -5.12 1.61 10.17
C PHE A 106 -4.68 1.84 11.62
N THR A 107 -3.42 1.55 11.96
CA THR A 107 -2.94 1.56 13.36
C THR A 107 -1.79 2.53 13.63
N ALA A 108 -1.12 3.02 12.58
CA ALA A 108 0.10 3.80 12.73
C ALA A 108 -0.11 5.23 13.27
N VAL A 109 -1.36 5.65 13.51
CA VAL A 109 -1.66 6.88 14.26
C VAL A 109 -1.05 6.83 15.67
N LYS A 110 -1.02 5.63 16.27
CA LYS A 110 -0.26 5.30 17.48
C LYS A 110 1.13 4.80 17.10
N HIS A 111 1.95 5.73 16.62
CA HIS A 111 3.25 5.44 16.02
C HIS A 111 4.28 4.85 17.01
N GLN A 112 4.21 5.15 18.31
CA GLN A 112 5.09 4.55 19.33
C GLN A 112 4.80 3.04 19.45
N ARG A 113 3.53 2.67 19.59
CA ARG A 113 3.10 1.28 19.57
C ARG A 113 3.48 0.59 18.26
N GLU A 114 3.26 1.25 17.12
CA GLU A 114 3.47 0.66 15.80
C GLU A 114 4.95 0.25 15.56
N VAL A 115 5.90 1.03 16.10
CA VAL A 115 7.34 0.70 16.04
C VAL A 115 7.81 -0.20 17.19
N GLY A 116 6.89 -0.68 18.04
CA GLY A 116 7.15 -1.70 19.04
C GLY A 116 7.60 -1.19 20.41
N VAL A 117 7.33 0.08 20.77
CA VAL A 117 7.71 0.62 22.09
C VAL A 117 7.20 -0.27 23.23
N SER A 118 5.92 -0.67 23.19
CA SER A 118 5.33 -1.56 24.21
C SER A 118 5.93 -2.97 24.22
N TYR A 119 6.41 -3.46 23.06
CA TYR A 119 7.12 -4.74 22.99
C TYR A 119 8.46 -4.67 23.73
N PHE A 120 9.23 -3.60 23.52
CA PHE A 120 10.50 -3.42 24.22
C PHE A 120 10.34 -3.11 25.71
N ASP A 121 9.24 -2.46 26.11
CA ASP A 121 8.89 -2.32 27.53
C ASP A 121 8.59 -3.68 28.18
N ALA A 122 7.90 -4.58 27.48
CA ALA A 122 7.65 -5.94 27.97
C ALA A 122 8.96 -6.75 28.09
N VAL A 123 9.88 -6.60 27.14
CA VAL A 123 11.23 -7.20 27.24
C VAL A 123 11.97 -6.66 28.46
N THR A 124 11.97 -5.34 28.65
CA THR A 124 12.65 -4.67 29.76
C THR A 124 12.12 -5.15 31.11
N THR A 125 10.80 -5.15 31.28
CA THR A 125 10.14 -5.59 32.54
C THR A 125 10.24 -7.09 32.79
N THR A 126 10.49 -7.90 31.75
CA THR A 126 10.83 -9.32 31.91
C THR A 126 12.23 -9.51 32.48
N ILE A 127 13.19 -8.68 32.08
CA ILE A 127 14.59 -8.72 32.56
C ILE A 127 14.69 -8.09 33.96
N GLU A 128 14.10 -6.91 34.12
CA GLU A 128 14.11 -6.11 35.34
C GLU A 128 12.67 -5.72 35.70
N ARG A 129 12.07 -6.49 36.61
CA ARG A 129 10.66 -6.33 36.99
C ARG A 129 10.31 -4.91 37.49
N GLU A 130 11.26 -4.23 38.13
CA GLU A 130 11.08 -2.91 38.73
C GLU A 130 11.79 -1.79 37.93
N ALA A 131 11.94 -1.97 36.61
CA ALA A 131 12.57 -0.98 35.75
C ALA A 131 11.87 0.39 35.84
N SER A 132 12.65 1.45 36.07
CA SER A 132 12.15 2.83 36.18
C SER A 132 12.23 3.63 34.86
N THR A 133 12.66 2.99 33.77
CA THR A 133 12.94 3.64 32.47
C THR A 133 12.08 3.10 31.33
N GLY A 134 10.91 2.54 31.62
CA GLY A 134 9.93 2.15 30.59
C GLY A 134 9.46 3.37 29.78
N ALA A 135 9.22 3.18 28.49
CA ALA A 135 8.97 4.27 27.55
C ALA A 135 7.49 4.54 27.27
N PHE A 136 6.60 3.56 27.45
CA PHE A 136 5.20 3.69 27.08
C PHE A 136 4.36 4.42 28.14
N LYS A 137 4.45 4.00 29.40
CA LYS A 137 3.64 4.54 30.50
C LYS A 137 3.98 6.01 30.74
N GLY A 138 2.99 6.91 30.58
CA GLY A 138 3.19 8.36 30.70
C GLY A 138 3.79 9.03 29.46
N SER A 139 3.77 8.34 28.31
CA SER A 139 4.06 8.96 27.02
C SER A 139 2.87 9.80 26.54
N THR A 140 3.10 10.77 25.65
CA THR A 140 2.00 11.54 25.04
C THR A 140 1.06 10.66 24.22
N GLU A 141 1.55 9.51 23.72
CA GLU A 141 0.68 8.53 23.04
C GLU A 141 -0.25 7.82 24.03
N ASP A 142 0.21 7.48 25.23
CA ASP A 142 -0.62 6.90 26.30
C ASP A 142 -1.70 7.90 26.80
N GLU A 143 -1.39 9.20 26.77
CA GLU A 143 -2.28 10.25 27.28
C GLU A 143 -3.25 10.84 26.25
N GLN A 144 -2.87 10.90 24.97
CA GLN A 144 -3.60 11.68 23.95
C GLN A 144 -4.18 10.84 22.81
N PHE A 145 -3.86 9.55 22.72
CA PHE A 145 -4.26 8.67 21.61
C PHE A 145 -4.98 7.41 22.06
#